data_AF-A0A284VJU7-F1
#
_entry.id   AF-A0A284VJU7-F1
#
_cell.length_a   1.000
_cell.length_b   1.000
_cell.length_c   1.000
_cell.angle_alpha   90.00
_cell.angle_beta   90.00
_cell.angle_gamma   90.00
#
_symmetry.space_group_name_H-M   'P 1'
#
loop_
_entity.id
_entity.type
_entity.pdbx_description
1 polymer ?
#
loop_
_entity_poly.entity_id
_entity_poly.type
_entity_poly.pdbx_seq_one_letter_code
_entity_poly.pdbx_strand_id
1 'polypeptide(L)' 'MDFVAQVCDRVALMHLGRIVEIGDTAAVLSRIGKKEALIEAASAEAG' A
#
# COMPACT_ATOMS: atom_id res chain seq x y z
N MET A 1 9.17 9.61 6.63
CA MET A 1 9.64 8.23 6.82
C MET A 1 10.61 7.91 5.69
N ASP A 2 11.89 8.25 5.87
CA ASP A 2 12.89 8.15 4.79
C ASP A 2 13.52 6.75 4.70
N PHE A 3 13.62 6.05 5.83
CA PHE A 3 14.30 4.75 5.92
C PHE A 3 13.73 3.70 4.96
N VAL A 4 12.40 3.58 4.87
CA VAL A 4 11.74 2.58 4.01
C VAL A 4 12.11 2.79 2.54
N ALA A 5 12.18 4.05 2.09
CA ALA A 5 12.57 4.38 0.72
C ALA A 5 14.05 4.08 0.42
N GLN A 6 14.90 4.02 1.45
CA GLN A 6 16.34 3.79 1.30
C GLN A 6 16.72 2.30 1.31
N VAL A 7 15.88 1.44 1.89
CA VAL A 7 16.23 0.02 2.11
C VAL A 7 15.32 -0.96 1.39
N CYS A 8 14.18 -0.50 0.87
CA CYS A 8 13.23 -1.35 0.17
C CYS A 8 13.05 -0.90 -1.27
N ASP A 9 13.18 -1.83 -2.21
CA ASP A 9 12.79 -1.60 -3.61
C ASP A 9 11.27 -1.69 -3.79
N ARG A 10 10.62 -2.56 -3.01
CA ARG A 10 9.17 -2.79 -3.03
C ARG A 10 8.58 -2.88 -1.63
N VAL A 11 7.32 -2.47 -1.49
CA VAL A 11 6.57 -2.53 -0.24
C VAL A 11 5.11 -2.93 -0.48
N ALA A 12 4.49 -3.47 0.56
CA ALA A 12 3.06 -3.79 0.59
C ALA A 12 2.32 -2.84 1.54
N LEU A 13 1.21 -2.26 1.08
CA LEU A 13 0.25 -1.58 1.93
C LEU A 13 -0.72 -2.61 2.49
N MET A 14 -0.92 -2.61 3.81
CA MET A 14 -1.82 -3.55 4.46
C MET A 14 -2.91 -2.84 5.26
N HIS A 15 -4.10 -3.45 5.29
CA HIS A 15 -5.21 -3.03 6.13
C HIS A 15 -5.92 -4.26 6.71
N LEU A 16 -6.09 -4.28 8.03
CA LEU A 16 -6.74 -5.38 8.76
C LEU A 16 -6.17 -6.78 8.40
N GLY A 17 -4.85 -6.88 8.30
CA GLY A 17 -4.17 -8.14 7.99
C GLY A 17 -4.23 -8.56 6.52
N ARG A 18 -4.82 -7.76 5.63
CA ARG A 18 -4.86 -8.01 4.18
C ARG A 18 -3.93 -7.07 3.43
N ILE A 19 -3.29 -7.57 2.38
CA ILE A 19 -2.52 -6.75 1.44
C ILE A 19 -3.53 -6.04 0.53
N VAL A 20 -3.44 -4.72 0.50
CA VAL A 20 -4.29 -3.84 -0.31
C VAL A 20 -3.58 -3.44 -1.60
N GLU A 21 -2.25 -3.29 -1.56
CA GLU A 21 -1.44 -2.94 -2.72
C GLU A 21 0.00 -3.43 -2.49
N ILE A 22 0.70 -3.82 -3.56
CA ILE A 22 2.13 -4.13 -3.52
C ILE A 22 2.83 -3.59 -4.76
N GLY A 23 3.92 -2.86 -4.58
CA GLY A 23 4.56 -2.16 -5.69
C GLY A 23 5.85 -1.47 -5.28
N ASP A 24 6.37 -0.62 -6.17
CA ASP A 24 7.57 0.16 -5.92
C ASP A 24 7.38 1.06 -4.70
N THR A 25 8.42 1.18 -3.88
CA THR A 25 8.35 1.90 -2.60
C THR A 25 7.84 3.33 -2.77
N ALA A 26 8.36 4.09 -3.73
CA ALA A 26 7.91 5.46 -3.98
C ALA A 26 6.42 5.53 -4.39
N ALA A 27 5.98 4.59 -5.24
CA ALA A 27 4.60 4.55 -5.73
C ALA A 27 3.61 4.25 -4.59
N VAL A 28 3.90 3.21 -3.79
CA VAL A 28 3.03 2.81 -2.68
C VAL A 28 3.05 3.85 -1.55
N LEU A 29 4.22 4.39 -1.19
CA LEU A 29 4.31 5.44 -0.17
C LEU A 29 3.53 6.72 -0.56
N SER A 30 3.47 7.07 -1.85
CA SER A 30 2.72 8.24 -2.34
C SER A 30 1.19 8.15 -2.13
N ARG A 31 0.71 6.94 -1.85
CA ARG A 31 -0.71 6.61 -1.65
C ARG A 31 -1.10 6.54 -0.17
N ILE A 32 -0.13 6.50 0.74
CA ILE A 32 -0.37 6.49 2.18
C ILE A 32 -1.01 7.81 2.62
N GLY A 33 -2.10 7.73 3.38
CA GLY A 33 -2.86 8.89 3.87
C GLY A 33 -4.07 9.27 3.01
N LYS A 34 -4.16 8.77 1.77
CA LYS A 34 -5.37 8.88 0.93
C LYS A 34 -6.26 7.65 1.20
N LYS A 35 -6.89 7.63 2.39
CA LYS A 35 -7.55 6.45 2.96
C LYS A 35 -8.81 5.96 2.22
N GLU A 36 -9.40 6.77 1.36
CA GLU A 36 -10.78 6.53 0.90
C GLU A 36 -10.87 5.74 -0.42
N ALA A 37 -9.86 5.80 -1.31
CA ALA A 37 -9.97 5.19 -2.63
C ALA A 37 -9.41 3.75 -2.73
N LEU A 38 -8.49 3.35 -1.84
CA LEU A 38 -7.76 2.08 -1.95
C LEU A 38 -8.40 0.93 -1.18
N ILE A 39 -9.09 1.22 -0.08
CA ILE A 39 -9.74 0.19 0.75
C ILE A 39 -10.98 -0.38 0.03
N GLU A 40 -11.66 0.43 -0.77
CA GLU A 40 -12.80 0.01 -1.60
C GLU A 40 -12.38 -1.01 -2.67
N ALA A 41 -11.32 -0.72 -3.44
CA ALA A 41 -10.85 -1.60 -4.49
C ALA A 41 -10.38 -2.99 -3.97
N ALA A 42 -9.72 -3.04 -2.81
CA ALA A 42 -9.28 -4.31 -2.23
C ALA A 42 -10.42 -5.13 -1.58
N SER A 43 -11.60 -4.54 -1.32
CA SER A 43 -12.76 -5.31 -0.88
C SER A 43 -13.48 -6.01 -2.03
N ALA A 44 -13.24 -5.61 -3.29
CA ALA A 44 -13.91 -6.17 -4.47
C ALA A 44 -13.28 -7.48 -4.97
N GLU A 45 -12.01 -7.76 -4.63
CA GLU A 45 -11.29 -8.95 -5.11
C GLU A 45 -11.26 -10.11 -4.09
N ALA A 46 -11.87 -9.94 -2.92
CA ALA A 46 -11.98 -10.98 -1.88
C ALA A 46 -13.31 -11.75 -1.96
N GLY A 47 -13.80 -12.01 -3.17
CA GLY A 47 -14.93 -12.89 -3.48
C GLY A 47 -14.47 -14.30 -3.80
#